data_AF-A0A3M7ISK0-F1
#
_entry.id   AF-A0A3M7ISK0-F1
#
_cell.length_a   1.000
_cell.length_b   1.000
_cell.length_c   1.000
_cell.angle_alpha   90.00
_cell.angle_beta   90.00
_cell.angle_gamma   90.00
#
_symmetry.space_group_name_H-M   'P 1'
#
loop_
_entity.id
_entity.type
_entity.pdbx_description
1 polymer ?
#
loop_
_entity_poly.entity_id
_entity_poly.type
_entity_poly.pdbx_seq_one_letter_code
_entity_poly.pdbx_strand_id
1 'polypeptide(L)'
;MSPTTPLRVSETPARTVAVWLRSTRAFSCAPQLRLKEDKEQSPEQVEKAKQEQMKGNKNARDELTSSSEAAVHADKELPADKSSDIQEMQKQTANKSQQEKNGQ
;
A
#
# COMPACT_ATOMS: atom_id res chain seq x y z
N MET A 1 -46.53 -45.51 -77.86
CA MET A 1 -46.36 -45.62 -76.40
C MET A 1 -44.99 -45.05 -76.07
N SER A 2 -44.94 -43.87 -75.45
CA SER A 2 -43.69 -43.21 -75.04
C SER A 2 -43.36 -43.60 -73.59
N PRO A 3 -42.09 -43.92 -73.26
CA PRO A 3 -41.70 -44.15 -71.88
C PRO A 3 -41.44 -42.84 -71.14
N THR A 4 -41.97 -42.76 -69.92
CA THR A 4 -41.72 -41.69 -68.93
C THR A 4 -40.69 -42.18 -67.92
N THR A 5 -39.58 -41.45 -67.75
CA THR A 5 -38.65 -41.54 -66.59
C THR A 5 -37.57 -40.43 -66.67
N PRO A 6 -36.89 -40.04 -65.58
CA PRO A 6 -37.47 -39.40 -64.39
C PRO A 6 -36.72 -38.09 -63.99
N LEU A 7 -37.34 -37.36 -63.07
CA LEU A 7 -36.86 -36.14 -62.42
C LEU A 7 -35.44 -36.25 -61.85
N ARG A 8 -34.58 -35.24 -62.12
CA ARG A 8 -33.31 -35.04 -61.43
C ARG A 8 -33.30 -33.69 -60.70
N VAL A 9 -32.98 -33.80 -59.42
CA VAL A 9 -32.99 -32.81 -58.34
C VAL A 9 -32.06 -31.62 -58.64
N SER A 10 -32.57 -30.40 -58.42
CA SER A 10 -31.75 -29.18 -58.38
C SER A 10 -31.14 -29.03 -56.99
N GLU A 11 -29.83 -29.22 -56.87
CA GLU A 11 -29.07 -28.94 -55.65
C GLU A 11 -28.89 -27.42 -55.48
N THR A 12 -29.43 -26.84 -54.40
CA THR A 12 -29.13 -25.47 -53.98
C THR A 12 -27.82 -25.47 -53.20
N PRO A 13 -26.84 -24.58 -53.48
CA PRO A 13 -25.64 -24.51 -52.68
C PRO A 13 -25.93 -23.99 -51.26
N ALA A 14 -25.31 -24.64 -50.29
CA ALA A 14 -25.45 -24.39 -48.86
C ALA A 14 -25.17 -22.91 -48.49
N ARG A 15 -26.06 -22.34 -47.67
CA ARG A 15 -25.83 -21.05 -46.99
C ARG A 15 -24.58 -21.17 -46.10
N THR A 16 -23.53 -20.46 -46.47
CA THR A 16 -22.34 -20.30 -45.62
C THR A 16 -22.76 -19.53 -44.36
N VAL A 17 -22.79 -20.20 -43.22
CA VAL A 17 -22.97 -19.55 -41.92
C VAL A 17 -21.73 -18.70 -41.63
N ALA A 18 -21.93 -17.39 -41.46
CA ALA A 18 -20.87 -16.49 -41.03
C ALA A 18 -20.36 -16.96 -39.66
N VAL A 19 -19.08 -17.34 -39.61
CA VAL A 19 -18.39 -17.69 -38.38
C VAL A 19 -18.35 -16.44 -37.51
N TRP A 20 -18.97 -16.52 -36.34
CA TRP A 20 -18.90 -15.48 -35.32
C TRP A 20 -17.44 -15.20 -34.99
N LEU A 21 -16.96 -14.00 -35.33
CA LEU A 21 -15.66 -13.51 -34.87
C LEU A 21 -15.71 -13.47 -33.34
N ARG A 22 -15.04 -14.42 -32.69
CA ARG A 22 -14.78 -14.32 -31.25
C ARG A 22 -13.93 -13.07 -31.05
N SER A 23 -14.54 -12.02 -30.49
CA SER A 23 -13.80 -10.88 -29.96
C SER A 23 -13.01 -11.37 -28.75
N THR A 24 -11.80 -11.87 -28.98
CA THR A 24 -10.86 -12.15 -27.90
C THR A 24 -10.32 -10.81 -27.42
N ARG A 25 -10.62 -10.41 -26.18
CA ARG A 25 -9.94 -9.27 -25.56
C ARG A 25 -8.45 -9.59 -25.52
N ALA A 26 -7.63 -8.70 -26.09
CA ALA A 26 -6.19 -8.82 -25.98
C ALA A 26 -5.80 -8.63 -24.51
N PHE A 27 -5.18 -9.64 -23.91
CA PHE A 27 -4.55 -9.51 -22.60
C PHE A 27 -3.20 -8.83 -22.80
N SER A 28 -3.03 -7.64 -22.21
CA SER A 28 -1.72 -7.01 -22.10
C SER A 28 -1.11 -7.34 -20.74
N CYS A 29 0.17 -7.71 -20.74
CA CYS A 29 0.95 -7.91 -19.53
C CYS A 29 2.03 -6.82 -19.45
N ALA A 30 2.17 -6.21 -18.28
CA ALA A 30 3.25 -5.27 -18.04
C ALA A 30 4.58 -6.03 -17.82
N PRO A 31 5.71 -5.48 -18.26
CA PRO A 31 7.01 -6.07 -17.97
C PRO A 31 7.27 -6.10 -16.46
N GLN A 32 7.87 -7.17 -15.97
CA GLN A 32 8.28 -7.28 -14.57
C GLN A 32 9.43 -6.31 -14.29
N LEU A 33 9.18 -5.32 -13.44
CA LEU A 33 10.25 -4.47 -12.91
C LEU A 33 10.93 -5.22 -11.75
N ARG A 34 12.22 -5.55 -11.92
CA ARG A 34 13.05 -6.08 -10.84
C ARG A 34 13.88 -4.96 -10.25
N LEU A 35 13.95 -4.90 -8.93
CA LEU A 35 14.92 -4.05 -8.24
C LEU A 35 16.31 -4.63 -8.48
N LYS A 36 17.31 -3.77 -8.66
CA LYS A 36 18.69 -4.22 -8.62
C LYS A 36 18.99 -4.64 -7.19
N GLU A 37 19.47 -5.85 -7.03
CA GLU A 37 19.92 -6.34 -5.73
C GLU A 37 21.12 -5.52 -5.24
N ASP A 38 21.35 -5.56 -3.93
CA ASP A 38 22.50 -4.92 -3.32
C ASP A 38 23.79 -5.49 -3.93
N LYS A 39 24.75 -4.60 -4.18
CA LYS A 39 26.06 -5.01 -4.65
C LYS A 39 26.74 -5.84 -3.57
N GLU A 40 27.63 -6.74 -3.97
CA GLU A 40 28.52 -7.42 -3.03
C GLU A 40 29.34 -6.37 -2.25
N GLN A 41 29.19 -6.35 -0.93
CA GLN A 41 29.88 -5.45 -0.02
C GLN A 41 30.60 -6.26 1.05
N SER A 42 31.81 -5.85 1.41
CA SER A 42 32.50 -6.43 2.56
C SER A 42 31.88 -5.95 3.88
N PRO A 43 31.99 -6.72 4.97
CA PRO A 43 31.46 -6.31 6.28
C PRO A 43 31.97 -4.93 6.74
N GLU A 44 33.25 -4.65 6.48
CA GLU A 44 33.88 -3.36 6.80
C GLU A 44 33.27 -2.20 6.02
N GLN A 45 32.90 -2.42 4.76
CA GLN A 45 32.25 -1.41 3.92
C GLN A 45 30.83 -1.10 4.42
N VAL A 46 30.09 -2.13 4.85
CA VAL A 46 28.75 -1.99 5.43
C VAL A 46 28.83 -1.19 6.74
N GLU A 47 29.79 -1.52 7.60
CA GLU A 47 29.97 -0.80 8.86
C GLU A 47 30.37 0.65 8.63
N LYS A 48 31.29 0.91 7.69
CA LYS A 48 31.70 2.27 7.33
C LYS A 48 30.52 3.09 6.81
N ALA A 49 29.73 2.55 5.89
CA ALA A 49 28.54 3.22 5.37
C ALA A 49 27.51 3.51 6.48
N LYS A 50 27.30 2.55 7.39
CA LYS A 50 26.44 2.73 8.57
C LYS A 50 26.95 3.84 9.47
N GLN A 51 28.25 3.88 9.76
CA GLN A 51 28.85 4.93 10.57
C GLN A 51 28.78 6.30 9.88
N GLU A 52 28.97 6.37 8.57
CA GLU A 52 28.82 7.60 7.78
C GLU A 52 27.38 8.13 7.81
N GLN A 53 26.38 7.26 7.70
CA GLN A 53 24.97 7.62 7.88
C GLN A 53 24.69 8.18 9.28
N MET A 54 25.29 7.60 10.32
CA MET A 54 25.14 8.07 11.70
C MET A 54 25.88 9.39 11.98
N LYS A 55 27.01 9.64 11.29
CA LYS A 55 27.82 10.86 11.44
C LYS A 55 27.23 12.03 10.64
N GLY A 56 26.64 11.77 9.48
CA GLY A 56 26.18 12.77 8.53
C GLY A 56 24.83 13.44 8.86
N ASN A 57 24.19 13.12 9.99
CA ASN A 57 22.78 13.47 10.13
C ASN A 57 22.33 13.89 11.55
N LYS A 58 22.62 15.13 11.92
CA LYS A 58 21.78 15.85 12.91
C LYS A 58 20.60 16.58 12.24
N ASN A 59 20.71 16.94 10.95
CA ASN A 59 19.73 17.77 10.22
C ASN A 59 19.26 17.19 8.86
N ALA A 60 19.97 16.24 8.25
CA ALA A 60 19.57 15.59 7.00
C ALA A 60 18.36 14.62 7.15
N ARG A 61 17.79 14.49 8.35
CA ARG A 61 16.61 13.67 8.61
C ARG A 61 15.34 14.37 8.13
N ASP A 62 15.32 15.71 8.16
CA ASP A 62 14.13 16.50 7.79
C ASP A 62 13.91 16.56 6.27
N GLU A 63 14.97 16.64 5.47
CA GLU A 63 14.88 16.67 4.00
C GLU A 63 14.54 15.30 3.39
N LEU A 64 14.85 14.21 4.10
CA LEU A 64 14.61 12.82 3.66
C LEU A 64 13.37 12.19 4.29
N THR A 65 12.84 12.73 5.39
CA THR A 65 11.51 12.36 5.85
C THR A 65 10.49 12.83 4.83
N SER A 66 9.76 11.89 4.24
CA SER A 66 8.57 12.21 3.46
C SER A 66 7.67 13.13 4.28
N SER A 67 7.00 14.09 3.65
CA SER A 67 6.08 15.00 4.35
C SER A 67 5.00 14.23 5.15
N SER A 68 4.73 12.98 4.77
CA SER A 68 3.81 12.06 5.43
C SER A 68 4.36 11.50 6.76
N GLU A 69 5.67 11.35 6.93
CA GLU A 69 6.31 10.86 8.18
C GLU A 69 6.68 11.99 9.14
N ALA A 70 6.98 13.18 8.62
CA ALA A 70 7.31 14.36 9.43
C ALA A 70 6.15 14.78 10.37
N ALA A 71 4.89 14.52 9.98
CA ALA A 71 3.72 14.86 10.78
C ALA A 71 3.41 13.86 11.92
N VAL A 72 4.09 12.70 11.98
CA VAL A 72 3.85 11.68 13.00
C VAL A 72 4.70 12.00 14.24
N HIS A 73 4.24 12.97 15.02
CA HIS A 73 4.76 13.28 16.36
C HIS A 73 3.98 12.54 17.46
N ALA A 74 3.60 11.28 17.22
CA ALA A 74 2.67 10.58 18.10
C ALA A 74 3.24 10.19 19.48
N ASP A 75 4.57 10.19 19.67
CA ASP A 75 5.18 9.67 20.91
C ASP A 75 6.52 10.34 21.29
N LYS A 76 6.77 11.56 20.79
CA LYS A 76 8.00 12.33 21.07
C LYS A 76 7.85 13.35 22.20
N GLU A 77 6.68 13.42 22.84
CA GLU A 77 6.65 13.99 24.18
C GLU A 77 7.33 12.98 25.09
N LEU A 78 8.64 13.17 25.30
CA LEU A 78 9.27 12.73 26.52
C LEU A 78 8.59 13.54 27.63
N PRO A 79 7.75 12.94 28.49
CA PRO A 79 7.27 13.64 29.66
C PRO A 79 8.49 13.85 30.55
N ALA A 80 8.98 15.09 30.56
CA ALA A 80 10.03 15.52 31.47
C ALA A 80 9.60 15.30 32.94
N ASP A 81 8.30 15.13 33.22
CA ASP A 81 7.77 14.79 34.54
C ASP A 81 6.50 13.91 34.46
N LYS A 82 6.61 12.58 34.25
CA LYS A 82 5.42 11.67 34.38
C LYS A 82 4.80 11.72 35.79
N SER A 83 5.56 12.20 36.77
CA SER A 83 5.13 12.37 38.16
C SER A 83 4.20 13.57 38.36
N SER A 84 4.28 14.61 37.51
CA SER A 84 3.43 15.81 37.67
C SER A 84 1.97 15.51 37.36
N ASP A 85 1.69 14.71 36.32
CA ASP A 85 0.33 14.45 35.85
C ASP A 85 -0.49 13.64 36.85
N ILE A 86 0.14 12.63 37.46
CA ILE A 86 -0.50 11.82 38.50
C ILE A 86 -0.72 12.67 39.75
N GLN A 87 0.24 13.52 40.11
CA GLN A 87 0.12 14.41 41.26
C GLN A 87 -0.99 15.46 41.04
N GLU A 88 -1.15 15.97 39.83
CA GLU A 88 -2.21 16.90 39.48
C GLU A 88 -3.60 16.24 39.52
N MET A 89 -3.77 15.04 38.94
CA MET A 89 -5.02 14.28 39.05
C MET A 89 -5.41 13.99 40.50
N GLN A 90 -4.44 13.62 41.34
CA GLN A 90 -4.69 13.37 42.77
C GLN A 90 -5.14 14.64 43.51
N LYS A 91 -4.51 15.78 43.22
CA LYS A 91 -4.92 17.09 43.77
C LYS A 91 -6.34 17.45 43.34
N GLN A 92 -6.67 17.30 42.06
CA GLN A 92 -8.02 17.59 41.56
C GLN A 92 -9.09 16.69 42.23
N THR A 93 -8.79 15.41 42.39
CA THR A 93 -9.68 14.45 43.06
C THR A 93 -9.92 14.82 44.53
N ALA A 94 -8.85 15.19 45.25
CA ALA A 94 -8.94 15.63 46.64
C ALA A 94 -9.76 16.92 46.78
N ASN A 95 -9.53 17.91 45.92
CA ASN A 95 -10.26 19.18 45.92
C ASN A 95 -11.75 18.98 45.65
N LYS A 96 -12.10 18.12 44.68
CA LYS A 96 -13.49 17.79 44.37
C LYS A 96 -14.18 17.12 45.55
N SER A 97 -13.52 16.16 46.20
CA SER A 97 -14.04 15.51 47.41
C SER A 97 -14.28 16.51 48.56
N GLN A 98 -13.39 17.49 48.73
CA GLN A 98 -13.57 18.53 49.75
C GLN A 98 -14.70 19.51 49.40
N GLN A 99 -14.84 19.91 48.14
CA GLN A 99 -15.96 20.75 47.70
C GLN A 99 -17.31 20.05 47.89
N GLU A 100 -17.40 18.76 47.58
CA GLU A 100 -18.61 17.96 47.82
C GLU A 100 -18.95 17.86 49.32
N LYS A 101 -17.95 17.75 50.19
CA LYS A 101 -18.14 17.72 51.65
C LYS A 101 -18.52 19.06 52.27
N ASN A 102 -18.00 20.17 51.73
CA ASN A 102 -18.26 21.52 52.24
C ASN A 102 -19.51 22.16 51.63
N GLY A 103 -20.10 21.55 50.60
CA GLY A 103 -21.35 21.95 49.96
C GLY A 103 -22.59 21.21 50.47
N GLN A 104 -22.46 20.37 51.50
CA GLN A 104 -23.56 19.80 52.30
C GLN A 104 -23.74 20.60 53.59
#